data_AF-A0A844HK82-F1
#
_entry.id   AF-A0A844HK82-F1
#
_cell.length_a   1.000
_cell.length_b   1.000
_cell.length_c   1.000
_cell.angle_alpha   90.00
_cell.angle_beta   90.00
_cell.angle_gamma   90.00
#
_symmetry.space_group_name_H-M   'P 1'
#
loop_
_entity.id
_entity.type
_entity.pdbx_description
1 polymer ?
#
loop_
_entity_poly.entity_id
_entity_poly.type
_entity_poly.pdbx_seq_one_letter_code
_entity_poly.pdbx_strand_id
1 'polypeptide(L)'
;MRGHPLISLLLAGLLGCAPVAQIADPGVAELSELQTLAAAGDRQAIADHTPTCRIAQPGCPQVHEMTADACLALAQQAMAARQTAEAARRAACAESRYRDLSGASVQLRGLEALRLQRETARSPEAAGFNRQLQARAGAVSDPAAGYYWASAVDWRRQFGSDKPSCAELVEAQSRANAAATAASAPADQRGAARSLAARLAAPAQGCSR
;
A
#
# COMPACT_ATOMS: atom_id res chain seq x y z
N MET A 1 43.56 -60.80 -55.16
CA MET A 1 42.10 -60.75 -54.90
C MET A 1 41.85 -59.58 -53.97
N ARG A 2 40.89 -58.74 -54.35
CA ARG A 2 40.55 -57.45 -53.73
C ARG A 2 39.73 -57.67 -52.45
N GLY A 3 39.94 -56.82 -51.45
CA GLY A 3 39.04 -56.69 -50.29
C GLY A 3 39.45 -55.51 -49.42
N HIS A 4 38.88 -54.33 -49.69
CA HIS A 4 38.92 -53.18 -48.79
C HIS A 4 37.71 -53.24 -47.86
N PRO A 5 37.86 -53.00 -46.55
CA PRO A 5 36.76 -52.53 -45.73
C PRO A 5 36.90 -51.03 -45.43
N LEU A 6 35.99 -50.32 -46.10
CA LEU A 6 35.29 -49.09 -45.74
C LEU A 6 35.66 -48.37 -44.43
N ILE A 7 36.00 -47.10 -44.64
CA ILE A 7 36.10 -46.01 -43.67
C ILE A 7 34.71 -45.72 -43.08
N SER A 8 34.52 -45.98 -41.79
CA SER A 8 33.41 -45.44 -41.00
C SER A 8 33.83 -44.11 -40.37
N LEU A 9 33.56 -43.01 -41.09
CA LEU A 9 33.58 -41.66 -40.53
C LEU A 9 32.26 -41.44 -39.78
N LEU A 10 32.26 -41.72 -38.47
CA LEU A 10 31.23 -41.22 -37.56
C LEU A 10 31.48 -39.72 -37.34
N LEU A 11 30.77 -38.89 -38.11
CA LEU A 11 30.52 -37.50 -37.79
C LEU A 11 29.72 -37.47 -36.48
N ALA A 12 30.39 -37.22 -35.36
CA ALA A 12 29.73 -36.90 -34.10
C ALA A 12 29.04 -35.54 -34.26
N GLY A 13 27.71 -35.55 -34.14
CA GLY A 13 26.85 -34.39 -34.31
C GLY A 13 27.19 -33.25 -33.35
N LEU A 14 27.68 -32.15 -33.93
CA LEU A 14 27.62 -30.81 -33.36
C LEU A 14 26.23 -30.22 -33.64
N LEU A 15 25.20 -30.62 -32.90
CA LEU A 15 23.91 -29.93 -32.94
C LEU A 15 23.25 -29.92 -31.55
N GLY A 16 23.18 -28.71 -30.99
CA GLY A 16 21.98 -28.25 -30.30
C GLY A 16 21.80 -28.70 -28.85
N CYS A 17 22.42 -27.96 -27.92
CA CYS A 17 21.78 -27.59 -26.66
C CYS A 17 22.51 -26.34 -26.14
N ALA A 18 22.37 -25.22 -26.85
CA ALA A 18 22.49 -23.94 -26.17
C ALA A 18 21.42 -23.97 -25.06
N PRO A 19 21.78 -23.75 -23.78
CA PRO A 19 20.75 -23.62 -22.76
C PRO A 19 19.82 -22.52 -23.26
N VAL A 20 18.55 -22.86 -23.48
CA VAL A 20 17.52 -21.85 -23.63
C VAL A 20 17.65 -21.03 -22.35
N ALA A 21 18.22 -19.83 -22.47
CA ALA A 21 18.17 -18.86 -21.39
C ALA A 21 16.69 -18.69 -21.13
N GLN A 22 16.17 -19.38 -20.11
CA GLN A 22 14.87 -19.08 -19.57
C GLN A 22 14.99 -17.62 -19.22
N ILE A 23 14.35 -16.76 -20.03
CA ILE A 23 14.16 -15.37 -19.70
C ILE A 23 13.28 -15.45 -18.46
N ALA A 24 13.93 -15.51 -17.30
CA ALA A 24 13.25 -15.53 -16.03
C ALA A 24 12.38 -14.28 -16.04
N ASP A 25 11.07 -14.48 -15.92
CA ASP A 25 10.14 -13.37 -15.86
C ASP A 25 10.63 -12.46 -14.73
N PRO A 26 10.96 -11.18 -15.02
CA PRO A 26 11.62 -10.31 -14.04
C PRO A 26 10.82 -10.23 -12.74
N GLY A 27 9.49 -10.32 -12.80
CA GLY A 27 8.66 -10.36 -11.60
C GLY A 27 8.83 -11.61 -10.74
N VAL A 28 9.11 -12.77 -11.33
CA VAL A 28 9.33 -14.03 -10.60
C VAL A 28 10.70 -14.04 -9.92
N ALA A 29 11.73 -13.53 -10.60
CA ALA A 29 13.08 -13.42 -10.03
C ALA A 29 13.10 -12.43 -8.85
N GLU A 30 12.54 -11.22 -9.03
CA GLU A 30 12.42 -10.23 -7.96
C GLU A 30 11.58 -10.75 -6.79
N LEU A 31 10.49 -11.46 -7.05
CA LEU A 31 9.66 -12.04 -6.00
C LEU A 31 10.44 -13.07 -5.16
N SER A 32 11.23 -13.93 -5.80
CA SER A 32 12.07 -14.91 -5.09
C SER A 32 13.13 -14.25 -4.20
N GLU A 33 13.70 -13.13 -4.66
CA GLU A 33 14.64 -12.33 -3.87
C GLU A 33 13.94 -11.74 -2.64
N LEU A 34 12.79 -11.09 -2.83
CA LEU A 34 12.03 -10.51 -1.72
C LEU A 34 11.55 -11.56 -0.72
N GLN A 35 11.18 -12.76 -1.18
CA GLN A 35 10.83 -13.88 -0.30
C GLN A 35 12.03 -14.34 0.56
N THR A 36 13.23 -14.31 0.00
CA THR A 36 14.47 -14.62 0.73
C THR A 36 14.73 -13.58 1.82
N LEU A 37 14.60 -12.29 1.48
CA LEU A 37 14.73 -11.19 2.45
C LEU A 37 13.64 -11.27 3.53
N ALA A 38 12.41 -11.64 3.16
CA ALA A 38 11.31 -11.83 4.11
C ALA A 38 11.58 -12.98 5.07
N ALA A 39 12.12 -14.11 4.56
CA ALA A 39 12.53 -15.24 5.39
C ALA A 39 13.67 -14.88 6.36
N ALA A 40 14.56 -13.97 5.97
CA ALA A 40 15.61 -13.42 6.82
C ALA A 40 15.10 -12.35 7.81
N GLY A 41 13.84 -11.91 7.70
CA GLY A 41 13.28 -10.82 8.50
C GLY A 41 13.82 -9.43 8.12
N ASP A 42 14.49 -9.28 6.98
CA ASP A 42 15.12 -8.04 6.56
C ASP A 42 14.12 -7.08 5.89
N ARG A 43 13.25 -6.51 6.72
CA ARG A 43 12.23 -5.57 6.28
C ARG A 43 12.83 -4.30 5.66
N GLN A 44 14.01 -3.88 6.13
CA GLN A 44 14.69 -2.70 5.62
C GLN A 44 15.10 -2.92 4.16
N ALA A 45 15.74 -4.05 3.85
CA ALA A 45 16.11 -4.40 2.49
C ALA A 45 14.88 -4.52 1.56
N ILE A 46 13.78 -5.13 2.03
CA ILE A 46 12.52 -5.19 1.26
C ILE A 46 12.00 -3.79 0.96
N ALA A 47 11.99 -2.87 1.93
CA ALA A 47 11.50 -1.52 1.75
C ALA A 47 12.41 -0.67 0.84
N ASP A 48 13.71 -0.96 0.81
CA ASP A 48 14.69 -0.25 -0.02
C ASP A 48 14.76 -0.84 -1.44
N HIS A 49 14.19 -2.03 -1.67
CA HIS A 49 14.07 -2.62 -3.00
C HIS A 49 13.24 -1.72 -3.91
N THR A 50 13.75 -1.46 -5.12
CA THR A 50 13.03 -0.70 -6.15
C THR A 50 12.56 -1.68 -7.23
N PRO A 51 11.26 -2.06 -7.23
CA PRO A 51 10.69 -2.91 -8.25
C PRO A 51 11.03 -2.42 -9.66
N THR A 52 11.64 -3.28 -10.47
CA THR A 52 11.95 -2.96 -11.87
C THR A 52 10.87 -3.47 -12.83
N CYS A 53 10.12 -4.46 -12.36
CA CYS A 53 9.06 -5.09 -13.12
C CYS A 53 7.75 -4.28 -13.11
N ARG A 54 6.97 -4.42 -14.18
CA ARG A 54 5.69 -3.72 -14.38
C ARG A 54 4.56 -4.50 -13.70
N ILE A 55 3.62 -3.81 -13.08
CA ILE A 55 2.53 -4.42 -12.30
C ILE A 55 1.70 -5.46 -13.07
N ALA A 56 1.54 -5.32 -14.40
CA ALA A 56 0.81 -6.29 -15.20
C ALA A 56 1.56 -7.63 -15.41
N GLN A 57 2.85 -7.71 -15.09
CA GLN A 57 3.66 -8.92 -15.26
C GLN A 57 3.42 -9.92 -14.11
N PRO A 58 3.54 -11.23 -14.37
CA PRO A 58 3.47 -12.27 -13.34
C PRO A 58 4.41 -11.99 -12.15
N GLY A 59 3.90 -12.15 -10.92
CA GLY A 59 4.65 -11.92 -9.68
C GLY A 59 4.82 -10.44 -9.29
N CYS A 60 4.76 -9.50 -10.25
CA CYS A 60 4.96 -8.08 -9.95
C CYS A 60 3.97 -7.45 -8.98
N PRO A 61 2.65 -7.72 -9.03
CA PRO A 61 1.74 -7.20 -8.02
C PRO A 61 2.20 -7.56 -6.60
N GLN A 62 2.73 -8.77 -6.41
CA GLN A 62 3.24 -9.24 -5.11
C GLN A 62 4.57 -8.55 -4.74
N VAL A 63 5.47 -8.31 -5.71
CA VAL A 63 6.68 -7.51 -5.49
C VAL A 63 6.31 -6.10 -5.00
N HIS A 64 5.40 -5.42 -5.69
CA HIS A 64 4.93 -4.08 -5.29
C HIS A 64 4.22 -4.10 -3.94
N GLU A 65 3.40 -5.12 -3.66
CA GLU A 65 2.71 -5.27 -2.37
C GLU A 65 3.69 -5.53 -1.21
N MET A 66 4.67 -6.44 -1.37
CA MET A 66 5.66 -6.73 -0.34
C MET A 66 6.52 -5.50 0.00
N THR A 67 6.98 -4.76 -1.02
CA THR A 67 7.74 -3.52 -0.83
C THR A 67 6.89 -2.42 -0.19
N ALA A 68 5.62 -2.29 -0.60
CA ALA A 68 4.67 -1.34 0.00
C ALA A 68 4.41 -1.65 1.49
N ASP A 69 4.13 -2.91 1.81
CA ASP A 69 3.87 -3.39 3.18
C ASP A 69 5.10 -3.15 4.09
N ALA A 70 6.31 -3.43 3.59
CA ALA A 70 7.53 -3.15 4.31
C ALA A 70 7.73 -1.65 4.57
N CYS A 71 7.52 -0.81 3.55
CA CYS A 71 7.55 0.65 3.72
C CYS A 71 6.50 1.15 4.71
N LEU A 72 5.27 0.62 4.67
CA LEU A 72 4.21 1.01 5.59
C LEU A 72 4.55 0.67 7.04
N ALA A 73 5.04 -0.55 7.28
CA ALA A 73 5.45 -0.97 8.61
C ALA A 73 6.61 -0.12 9.16
N LEU A 74 7.61 0.22 8.33
CA LEU A 74 8.69 1.13 8.73
C LEU A 74 8.18 2.55 8.99
N ALA A 75 7.19 3.04 8.24
CA ALA A 75 6.58 4.34 8.49
C ALA A 75 5.89 4.38 9.85
N GLN A 76 5.14 3.33 10.20
CA GLN A 76 4.48 3.20 11.50
C GLN A 76 5.48 3.10 12.65
N GLN A 77 6.57 2.35 12.47
CA GLN A 77 7.66 2.27 13.46
C GLN A 77 8.33 3.63 13.67
N ALA A 78 8.65 4.35 12.59
CA ALA A 78 9.22 5.69 12.66
C ALA A 78 8.28 6.68 13.34
N MET A 79 6.97 6.62 13.07
CA MET A 79 5.96 7.42 13.78
C MET A 79 5.95 7.12 15.28
N ALA A 80 5.94 5.84 15.66
CA ALA A 80 5.99 5.43 17.06
C ALA A 80 7.29 5.91 17.75
N ALA A 81 8.41 5.93 17.02
CA ALA A 81 9.70 6.44 17.46
C ALA A 81 9.85 7.97 17.36
N ARG A 82 8.81 8.70 16.94
CA ARG A 82 8.80 10.17 16.73
C ARG A 82 9.84 10.67 15.71
N GLN A 83 10.19 9.83 14.73
CA GLN A 83 11.10 10.15 13.63
C GLN A 83 10.31 10.65 12.41
N THR A 84 9.78 11.88 12.50
CA THR A 84 8.81 12.43 11.52
C THR A 84 9.30 12.40 10.07
N ALA A 85 10.58 12.71 9.82
CA ALA A 85 11.14 12.71 8.47
C ALA A 85 11.23 11.31 7.87
N GLU A 86 11.63 10.31 8.68
CA GLU A 86 11.68 8.91 8.26
C GLU A 86 10.26 8.37 8.00
N ALA A 87 9.33 8.67 8.90
CA ALA A 87 7.93 8.32 8.76
C ALA A 87 7.34 8.86 7.45
N ALA A 88 7.60 10.14 7.13
CA ALA A 88 7.15 10.76 5.88
C ALA A 88 7.73 10.04 4.65
N ARG A 89 9.04 9.78 4.63
CA ARG A 89 9.72 9.09 3.53
C ARG A 89 9.14 7.71 3.29
N ARG A 90 8.94 6.93 4.37
CA ARG A 90 8.43 5.56 4.29
C ARG A 90 6.95 5.51 3.93
N ALA A 91 6.15 6.45 4.43
CA ALA A 91 4.75 6.57 4.04
C ALA A 91 4.58 6.98 2.56
N ALA A 92 5.48 7.82 2.02
CA ALA A 92 5.53 8.15 0.61
C ALA A 92 5.92 6.94 -0.26
N CYS A 93 6.91 6.17 0.16
CA CYS A 93 7.25 4.90 -0.49
C CYS A 93 6.02 3.97 -0.55
N ALA A 94 5.37 3.71 0.58
CA ALA A 94 4.23 2.81 0.65
C ALA A 94 3.07 3.28 -0.24
N GLU A 95 2.70 4.56 -0.16
CA GLU A 95 1.60 5.11 -0.95
C GLU A 95 1.86 5.01 -2.45
N SER A 96 3.09 5.32 -2.91
CA SER A 96 3.45 5.22 -4.32
C SER A 96 3.31 3.78 -4.85
N ARG A 97 3.63 2.77 -4.03
CA ARG A 97 3.55 1.36 -4.43
C ARG A 97 2.12 0.83 -4.40
N TYR A 98 1.31 1.22 -3.42
CA TYR A 98 -0.10 0.81 -3.35
C TYR A 98 -0.98 1.49 -4.40
N ARG A 99 -0.62 2.69 -4.88
CA ARG A 99 -1.47 3.48 -5.80
C ARG A 99 -1.87 2.72 -7.06
N ASP A 100 -0.96 1.91 -7.57
CA ASP A 100 -1.15 1.20 -8.84
C ASP A 100 -1.71 -0.23 -8.65
N LEU A 101 -1.94 -0.64 -7.40
CA LEU A 101 -2.53 -1.92 -7.05
C LEU A 101 -4.05 -1.82 -6.87
N SER A 102 -4.76 -2.89 -7.25
CA SER A 102 -6.22 -2.98 -7.14
C SER A 102 -6.65 -3.93 -6.02
N GLY A 103 -7.83 -3.68 -5.45
CA GLY A 103 -8.44 -4.53 -4.42
C GLY A 103 -8.65 -3.77 -3.11
N ALA A 104 -9.78 -4.03 -2.44
CA ALA A 104 -10.21 -3.26 -1.28
C ALA A 104 -9.16 -3.26 -0.14
N SER A 105 -8.58 -4.43 0.17
CA SER A 105 -7.56 -4.56 1.23
C SER A 105 -6.31 -3.71 0.94
N VAL A 106 -5.82 -3.74 -0.29
CA VAL A 106 -4.66 -2.96 -0.73
C VAL A 106 -4.98 -1.46 -0.74
N GLN A 107 -6.17 -1.09 -1.22
CA GLN A 107 -6.64 0.29 -1.19
C GLN A 107 -6.73 0.85 0.24
N LEU A 108 -7.20 0.06 1.22
CA LEU A 108 -7.21 0.45 2.63
C LEU A 108 -5.79 0.68 3.18
N ARG A 109 -4.83 -0.19 2.85
CA ARG A 109 -3.41 0.01 3.21
C ARG A 109 -2.82 1.26 2.54
N GLY A 110 -3.20 1.55 1.30
CA GLY A 110 -2.85 2.79 0.60
C GLY A 110 -3.41 4.04 1.28
N LEU A 111 -4.65 4.00 1.80
CA LEU A 111 -5.24 5.08 2.58
C LEU A 111 -4.51 5.28 3.92
N GLU A 112 -4.05 4.20 4.56
CA GLU A 112 -3.22 4.29 5.75
C GLU A 112 -1.89 5.00 5.50
N ALA A 113 -1.19 4.64 4.41
CA ALA A 113 0.04 5.33 4.02
C ALA A 113 -0.19 6.83 3.78
N LEU A 114 -1.29 7.19 3.11
CA LEU A 114 -1.67 8.59 2.89
C LEU A 114 -2.03 9.32 4.21
N ARG A 115 -2.68 8.64 5.16
CA ARG A 115 -2.97 9.16 6.51
C ARG A 115 -1.67 9.49 7.26
N LEU A 116 -0.67 8.60 7.19
CA LEU A 116 0.63 8.82 7.83
C LEU A 116 1.41 9.98 7.19
N GLN A 117 1.35 10.13 5.86
CA GLN A 117 1.91 11.31 5.19
C GLN A 117 1.27 12.60 5.69
N ARG A 118 -0.06 12.65 5.82
CA ARG A 118 -0.74 13.82 6.41
C ARG A 118 -0.23 14.13 7.82
N GLU A 119 -0.04 13.13 8.66
CA GLU A 119 0.37 13.31 10.07
C GLU A 119 1.82 13.74 10.24
N THR A 120 2.64 13.52 9.22
CA THR A 120 4.04 13.97 9.18
C THR A 120 4.23 15.31 8.46
N ALA A 121 3.20 15.79 7.76
CA ALA A 121 3.24 17.02 6.98
C ALA A 121 3.03 18.28 7.83
N ARG A 122 3.53 19.42 7.33
CA ARG A 122 3.22 20.74 7.91
C ARG A 122 1.77 21.12 7.60
N SER A 123 1.18 22.02 8.39
CA SER A 123 -0.26 22.35 8.29
C SER A 123 -0.75 22.73 6.87
N PRO A 124 -0.02 23.51 6.04
CA PRO A 124 -0.46 23.78 4.67
C PRO A 124 -0.43 22.55 3.75
N GLU A 125 0.57 21.69 3.90
CA GLU A 125 0.76 20.46 3.11
C GLU A 125 -0.30 19.40 3.49
N ALA A 126 -0.60 19.30 4.79
CA ALA A 126 -1.61 18.40 5.33
C ALA A 126 -3.01 18.64 4.73
N ALA A 127 -3.33 19.87 4.30
CA ALA A 127 -4.59 20.17 3.61
C ALA A 127 -4.70 19.47 2.25
N GLY A 128 -3.59 19.37 1.51
CA GLY A 128 -3.53 18.62 0.25
C GLY A 128 -3.80 17.13 0.47
N PHE A 129 -3.14 16.54 1.46
CA PHE A 129 -3.34 15.14 1.81
C PHE A 129 -4.76 14.85 2.33
N ASN A 130 -5.38 15.74 3.09
CA ASN A 130 -6.76 15.57 3.53
C ASN A 130 -7.76 15.50 2.37
N ARG A 131 -7.62 16.38 1.37
CA ARG A 131 -8.48 16.32 0.17
C ARG A 131 -8.30 15.00 -0.57
N GLN A 132 -7.05 14.55 -0.74
CA GLN A 132 -6.77 13.26 -1.37
C GLN A 132 -7.34 12.09 -0.57
N LEU A 133 -7.20 12.11 0.77
CA LEU A 133 -7.68 11.06 1.65
C LEU A 133 -9.21 10.96 1.61
N GLN A 134 -9.91 12.09 1.67
CA GLN A 134 -11.37 12.14 1.56
C GLN A 134 -11.84 11.63 0.19
N ALA A 135 -11.25 12.10 -0.91
CA ALA A 135 -11.62 11.69 -2.26
C ALA A 135 -11.38 10.18 -2.49
N ARG A 136 -10.20 9.68 -2.13
CA ARG A 136 -9.84 8.26 -2.33
C ARG A 136 -10.65 7.34 -1.43
N ALA A 137 -10.83 7.69 -0.16
CA ALA A 137 -11.66 6.90 0.75
C ALA A 137 -13.13 6.86 0.32
N GLY A 138 -13.64 7.94 -0.29
CA GLY A 138 -14.99 7.97 -0.86
C GLY A 138 -15.20 7.05 -2.07
N ALA A 139 -14.12 6.67 -2.76
CA ALA A 139 -14.17 5.79 -3.94
C ALA A 139 -13.97 4.30 -3.60
N VAL A 140 -13.58 3.96 -2.36
CA VAL A 140 -13.40 2.57 -1.93
C VAL A 140 -14.73 2.00 -1.44
N SER A 141 -15.19 0.92 -2.08
CA SER A 141 -16.42 0.21 -1.72
C SER A 141 -16.20 -0.76 -0.55
N ASP A 142 -15.65 -0.27 0.56
CA ASP A 142 -15.47 -1.01 1.81
C ASP A 142 -15.84 -0.10 3.00
N PRO A 143 -16.70 -0.54 3.94
CA PRO A 143 -17.07 0.26 5.11
C PRO A 143 -15.88 0.75 5.95
N ALA A 144 -14.78 -0.01 5.99
CA ALA A 144 -13.55 0.38 6.70
C ALA A 144 -12.94 1.68 6.15
N ALA A 145 -13.14 1.97 4.85
CA ALA A 145 -12.67 3.21 4.25
C ALA A 145 -13.32 4.46 4.88
N GLY A 146 -14.50 4.29 5.50
CA GLY A 146 -15.20 5.35 6.23
C GLY A 146 -14.36 5.98 7.35
N TYR A 147 -13.44 5.23 7.96
CA TYR A 147 -12.50 5.77 8.95
C TYR A 147 -11.60 6.86 8.36
N TYR A 148 -11.00 6.59 7.20
CA TYR A 148 -10.08 7.50 6.53
C TYR A 148 -10.80 8.77 6.07
N TRP A 149 -11.98 8.62 5.49
CA TRP A 149 -12.83 9.74 5.09
C TRP A 149 -13.18 10.64 6.28
N ALA A 150 -13.70 10.04 7.36
CA ALA A 150 -14.06 10.77 8.57
C ALA A 150 -12.85 11.43 9.25
N SER A 151 -11.67 10.80 9.18
CA SER A 151 -10.45 11.36 9.75
C SER A 151 -10.02 12.64 9.04
N ALA A 152 -10.25 12.74 7.73
CA ALA A 152 -9.94 13.93 6.95
C ALA A 152 -10.87 15.10 7.32
N VAL A 153 -12.16 14.81 7.52
CA VAL A 153 -13.15 15.79 7.97
C VAL A 153 -12.85 16.28 9.40
N ASP A 154 -12.56 15.38 10.33
CA ASP A 154 -12.19 15.73 11.71
C ASP A 154 -10.92 16.61 11.74
N TRP A 155 -9.93 16.30 10.91
CA TRP A 155 -8.74 17.12 10.78
C TRP A 155 -9.07 18.52 10.23
N ARG A 156 -9.82 18.63 9.13
CA ARG A 156 -10.23 19.92 8.55
C ARG A 156 -11.00 20.77 9.58
N ARG A 157 -11.88 20.15 10.36
CA ARG A 157 -12.58 20.82 11.46
C ARG A 157 -11.60 21.40 12.49
N GLN A 158 -10.60 20.62 12.92
CA GLN A 158 -9.68 21.04 13.98
C GLN A 158 -8.63 22.06 13.50
N PHE A 159 -8.03 21.84 12.34
CA PHE A 159 -6.83 22.56 11.90
C PHE A 159 -6.97 23.30 10.57
N GLY A 160 -8.02 23.01 9.79
CA GLY A 160 -8.27 23.65 8.50
C GLY A 160 -8.87 25.05 8.63
N SER A 161 -8.58 25.90 7.63
CA SER A 161 -9.22 27.21 7.43
C SER A 161 -10.63 27.09 6.85
N ASP A 162 -10.87 26.07 6.03
CA ASP A 162 -12.18 25.70 5.48
C ASP A 162 -12.87 24.70 6.42
N LYS A 163 -13.82 25.19 7.23
CA LYS A 163 -14.56 24.32 8.15
C LYS A 163 -15.53 23.42 7.39
N PRO A 164 -15.63 22.12 7.73
CA PRO A 164 -16.61 21.23 7.13
C PRO A 164 -18.04 21.73 7.37
N SER A 165 -18.90 21.52 6.38
CA SER A 165 -20.33 21.77 6.49
C SER A 165 -20.99 20.80 7.48
N CYS A 166 -22.19 21.15 7.92
CA CYS A 166 -23.00 20.26 8.76
C CYS A 166 -23.30 18.90 8.12
N ALA A 167 -23.60 18.88 6.83
CA ALA A 167 -23.81 17.65 6.08
C ALA A 167 -22.55 16.76 6.09
N GLU A 168 -21.36 17.34 5.89
CA GLU A 168 -20.09 16.60 5.96
C GLU A 168 -19.82 16.04 7.37
N LEU A 169 -20.17 16.77 8.43
CA LEU A 169 -19.97 16.30 9.81
C LEU A 169 -20.88 15.11 10.14
N VAL A 170 -22.15 15.15 9.73
CA VAL A 170 -23.11 14.04 9.90
C VAL A 170 -22.65 12.83 9.08
N GLU A 171 -22.23 13.03 7.84
CA GLU A 171 -21.71 11.96 7.00
C GLU A 171 -20.42 11.35 7.59
N ALA A 172 -19.51 12.18 8.13
CA ALA A 172 -18.27 11.73 8.75
C ALA A 172 -18.56 10.84 9.95
N GLN A 173 -19.50 11.27 10.81
CA GLN A 173 -19.91 10.48 11.96
C GLN A 173 -20.50 9.13 11.52
N SER A 174 -21.40 9.14 10.53
CA SER A 174 -22.04 7.92 10.00
C SER A 174 -21.00 6.95 9.41
N ARG A 175 -20.08 7.45 8.58
CA ARG A 175 -18.99 6.66 7.99
C ARG A 175 -18.04 6.09 9.04
N ALA A 176 -17.71 6.86 10.08
CA ALA A 176 -16.91 6.36 11.19
C ALA A 176 -17.63 5.26 12.00
N ASN A 177 -18.95 5.38 12.19
CA ASN A 177 -19.77 4.32 12.82
C ASN A 177 -19.80 3.04 11.97
N ALA A 178 -19.92 3.16 10.65
CA ALA A 178 -19.86 2.00 9.76
C ALA A 178 -18.47 1.33 9.78
N ALA A 179 -17.39 2.12 9.78
CA ALA A 179 -16.03 1.61 9.87
C ALA A 179 -15.75 0.92 11.23
N ALA A 180 -16.37 1.40 12.31
CA ALA A 180 -16.25 0.82 13.64
C ALA A 180 -16.75 -0.63 13.76
N THR A 181 -17.65 -1.06 12.86
CA THR A 181 -18.22 -2.41 12.84
C THR A 181 -17.79 -3.22 11.61
N ALA A 182 -16.94 -2.66 10.75
CA ALA A 182 -16.46 -3.32 9.54
C ALA A 182 -15.58 -4.54 9.87
N ALA A 183 -16.03 -5.74 9.50
CA ALA A 183 -15.28 -6.98 9.74
C ALA A 183 -13.94 -7.03 8.99
N SER A 184 -13.85 -6.32 7.86
CA SER A 184 -12.64 -6.16 7.03
C SER A 184 -11.52 -5.38 7.73
N ALA A 185 -11.85 -4.52 8.70
CA ALA A 185 -10.88 -3.70 9.42
C ALA A 185 -10.25 -4.46 10.61
N PRO A 186 -8.95 -4.30 10.87
CA PRO A 186 -8.31 -4.72 12.12
C PRO A 186 -8.98 -4.16 13.39
N ALA A 187 -8.85 -4.86 14.53
CA ALA A 187 -9.56 -4.50 15.77
C ALA A 187 -9.18 -3.13 16.35
N ASP A 188 -7.90 -2.76 16.21
CA ASP A 188 -7.35 -1.45 16.56
C ASP A 188 -7.96 -0.34 15.68
N GLN A 189 -8.06 -0.55 14.37
CA GLN A 189 -8.72 0.39 13.46
C GLN A 189 -10.21 0.56 13.78
N ARG A 190 -10.93 -0.54 14.07
CA ARG A 190 -12.32 -0.45 14.57
C ARG A 190 -12.42 0.34 15.87
N GLY A 191 -11.45 0.17 16.77
CA GLY A 191 -11.30 0.99 17.99
C GLY A 191 -11.15 2.47 17.68
N ALA A 192 -10.21 2.83 16.80
CA ALA A 192 -9.97 4.21 16.37
C ALA A 192 -11.19 4.84 15.69
N ALA A 193 -11.90 4.07 14.86
CA ALA A 193 -13.13 4.50 14.21
C ALA A 193 -14.26 4.79 15.23
N ARG A 194 -14.43 3.95 16.27
CA ARG A 194 -15.38 4.22 17.36
C ARG A 194 -15.06 5.53 18.08
N SER A 195 -13.79 5.74 18.44
CA SER A 195 -13.37 6.97 19.11
C SER A 195 -13.58 8.20 18.22
N LEU A 196 -13.33 8.07 16.91
CA LEU A 196 -13.56 9.14 15.93
C LEU A 196 -15.06 9.47 15.79
N ALA A 197 -15.92 8.45 15.67
CA ALA A 197 -17.36 8.64 15.61
C ALA A 197 -17.91 9.36 16.85
N ALA A 198 -17.42 9.01 18.03
CA ALA A 198 -17.79 9.67 19.29
C ALA A 198 -17.38 11.16 19.29
N ARG A 199 -16.17 11.50 18.82
CA ARG A 199 -15.72 12.90 18.72
C ARG A 199 -16.56 13.74 17.75
N LEU A 200 -17.03 13.12 16.67
CA LEU A 200 -17.84 13.79 15.65
C LEU A 200 -19.32 13.91 16.06
N ALA A 201 -19.77 13.22 17.12
CA ALA A 201 -21.17 13.16 17.51
C ALA A 201 -21.77 14.50 17.95
N ALA A 202 -21.13 15.21 18.89
CA ALA A 202 -21.64 16.49 19.38
C ALA A 202 -21.69 17.58 18.29
N PRO A 203 -20.64 17.76 17.45
CA PRO A 203 -20.70 18.66 16.30
C PRO A 203 -21.82 18.30 15.30
N ALA A 204 -22.02 17.00 15.02
CA ALA A 204 -23.07 16.56 14.10
C ALA A 204 -24.48 16.79 14.66
N GLN A 205 -24.71 16.58 15.96
CA GLN A 205 -26.00 16.84 16.60
C GLN A 205 -26.34 18.34 16.70
N GLY A 206 -25.33 19.19 16.88
CA GLY A 206 -25.49 20.65 16.89
C GLY A 206 -25.98 21.23 15.56
N CYS A 207 -25.91 20.45 14.47
CA CYS A 207 -26.37 20.82 13.13
C CYS A 207 -27.85 20.50 12.86
N SER A 208 -28.51 19.77 13.75
CA SER A 208 -29.91 19.35 13.59
C SER A 208 -30.90 20.22 14.40
N ARG A 209 -30.41 21.32 14.98
CA ARG A 209 -31.19 22.32 15.73
C ARG A 209 -31.24 23.62 14.95
#